data_AF-A0A935QHC8-F1
#
_entry.id   AF-A0A935QHC8-F1
#
_cell.length_a   1.000
_cell.length_b   1.000
_cell.length_c   1.000
_cell.angle_alpha   90.00
_cell.angle_beta   90.00
_cell.angle_gamma   90.00
#
_symmetry.space_group_name_H-M   'P 1'
#
loop_
_entity.id
_entity.type
_entity.pdbx_description
1 polymer ?
#
loop_
_entity_poly.entity_id
_entity_poly.type
_entity_poly.pdbx_seq_one_letter_code
_entity_poly.pdbx_strand_id
1 'polypeptide(L)'
;MRSRLAGEPYLESKIAFGIAGFLAEGFTRSGRITDDGDVHPSHVLLIDLEAVLAETILLLSRAARMLGYVGPGRIMAGIAAEVPAHPLRLRALDERTGDLMDPGPPVEEFEPLTVDLTIGGSRADAHRRCYEAITSVAPQFGVSKPQYFTHPDQGTDDYDLGQP
;
A
#
# COMPACT_ATOMS: atom_id res chain seq x y z
N MET A 1 22.78 8.04 -21.70
CA MET A 1 21.62 7.34 -21.15
C MET A 1 22.15 6.11 -20.41
N ARG A 2 22.36 6.21 -19.09
CA ARG A 2 23.06 5.16 -18.33
C ARG A 2 22.12 3.98 -18.09
N SER A 3 22.56 2.79 -18.48
CA SER A 3 21.99 1.48 -18.16
C SER A 3 21.78 1.39 -16.65
N ARG A 4 20.52 1.35 -16.19
CA ARG A 4 20.17 1.16 -14.78
C ARG A 4 20.37 -0.31 -14.43
N LEU A 5 21.15 -0.58 -13.39
CA LEU A 5 21.36 -1.93 -12.87
C LEU A 5 20.04 -2.47 -12.32
N ALA A 6 19.77 -3.75 -12.55
CA ALA A 6 18.71 -4.46 -11.83
C ALA A 6 19.00 -4.39 -10.32
N GLY A 7 18.04 -3.96 -9.50
CA GLY A 7 18.15 -4.01 -8.03
C GLY A 7 18.46 -2.70 -7.26
N GLU A 8 18.35 -1.51 -7.87
CA GLU A 8 18.41 -0.23 -7.12
C GLU A 8 17.01 0.20 -6.61
N PRO A 9 16.87 0.77 -5.38
CA PRO A 9 15.57 0.97 -4.74
C PRO A 9 14.96 2.31 -5.12
N TYR A 10 13.74 2.29 -5.64
CA TYR A 10 12.85 3.45 -5.65
C TYR A 10 11.43 2.97 -5.42
N LEU A 11 10.86 3.30 -4.25
CA LEU A 11 9.42 3.53 -4.16
C LEU A 11 9.17 4.76 -5.05
N GLU A 12 8.49 4.57 -6.17
CA GLU A 12 8.12 5.66 -7.05
C GLU A 12 6.60 5.81 -6.99
N SER A 13 6.13 6.94 -6.47
CA SER A 13 4.70 7.26 -6.45
C SER A 13 4.45 8.38 -7.46
N LYS A 14 3.81 8.06 -8.60
CA LYS A 14 3.40 9.07 -9.59
C LYS A 14 1.97 9.48 -9.37
N ILE A 15 1.71 10.77 -9.49
CA ILE A 15 0.37 11.32 -9.38
C ILE A 15 -0.01 11.99 -10.69
N ALA A 16 -1.15 11.60 -11.24
CA ALA A 16 -1.80 12.33 -12.32
C ALA A 16 -3.15 12.89 -11.85
N PHE A 17 -3.42 14.12 -12.28
CA PHE A 17 -4.70 14.78 -12.08
C PHE A 17 -5.43 14.84 -13.42
N GLY A 18 -6.66 14.33 -13.44
CA GLY A 18 -7.53 14.37 -14.61
C GLY A 18 -8.91 14.92 -14.24
N ILE A 19 -9.70 15.23 -15.27
CA ILE A 19 -11.09 15.69 -15.12
C ILE A 19 -12.00 14.69 -14.40
N ALA A 20 -11.58 13.43 -14.32
CA ALA A 20 -12.29 12.34 -13.66
C ALA A 20 -11.73 11.99 -12.26
N GLY A 21 -10.69 12.69 -11.78
CA GLY A 21 -10.11 12.47 -10.46
C GLY A 21 -8.58 12.40 -10.44
N PHE A 22 -8.06 11.64 -9.49
CA PHE A 22 -6.65 11.48 -9.19
C PHE A 22 -6.22 10.04 -9.48
N LEU A 23 -5.05 9.86 -10.09
CA LEU A 23 -4.38 8.57 -10.24
C LEU A 23 -3.08 8.64 -9.45
N ALA A 24 -2.92 7.78 -8.43
CA ALA A 24 -1.62 7.45 -7.88
C ALA A 24 -1.17 6.10 -8.43
N GLU A 25 0.06 6.04 -8.93
CA GLU A 25 0.77 4.82 -9.28
C GLU A 25 1.93 4.68 -8.32
N GLY A 26 1.82 3.78 -7.34
CA GLY A 26 2.89 3.43 -6.42
C GLY A 26 3.64 2.19 -6.90
N PHE A 27 4.91 2.33 -7.25
CA PHE A 27 5.81 1.23 -7.56
C PHE A 27 6.44 0.73 -6.28
N THR A 28 6.00 -0.42 -5.78
CA THR A 28 6.68 -1.11 -4.69
C THR A 28 7.59 -2.18 -5.30
N ARG A 29 8.87 -2.18 -4.94
CA ARG A 29 9.77 -3.29 -5.24
C ARG A 29 10.05 -4.02 -3.94
N SER A 30 9.24 -5.02 -3.62
CA SER A 30 9.53 -6.02 -2.57
C SER A 30 10.64 -6.99 -2.99
N GLY A 31 11.40 -6.66 -4.04
CA GLY A 31 12.51 -7.44 -4.57
C GLY A 31 13.82 -7.21 -3.81
N ARG A 32 13.81 -7.37 -2.48
CA ARG A 32 14.98 -7.62 -1.60
C ARG A 32 14.43 -7.84 -0.16
N ILE A 33 14.84 -8.80 0.68
CA ILE A 33 16.20 -9.28 1.06
C ILE A 33 16.09 -10.66 1.74
N THR A 34 16.94 -11.62 1.38
CA THR A 34 17.54 -12.58 2.33
C THR A 34 19.06 -12.34 2.37
N ASP A 35 19.74 -12.79 3.41
CA ASP A 35 21.19 -12.67 3.61
C ASP A 35 22.03 -13.30 2.47
N ASP A 36 21.39 -14.12 1.62
CA ASP A 36 22.00 -14.87 0.52
C ASP A 36 21.93 -14.17 -0.86
N GLY A 37 21.21 -13.05 -0.97
CA GLY A 37 21.23 -12.18 -2.15
C GLY A 37 20.24 -12.47 -3.27
N ASP A 38 19.29 -13.40 -3.11
CA ASP A 38 18.28 -13.69 -4.14
C ASP A 38 17.15 -12.64 -4.16
N VAL A 39 16.90 -12.10 -5.36
CA VAL A 39 15.87 -11.10 -5.65
C VAL A 39 14.69 -11.79 -6.32
N HIS A 40 13.51 -11.81 -5.68
CA HIS A 40 12.29 -12.32 -6.29
C HIS A 40 11.36 -11.17 -6.71
N PRO A 41 11.42 -10.71 -7.98
CA PRO A 41 10.75 -9.50 -8.43
C PRO A 41 9.21 -9.63 -8.54
N SER A 42 8.64 -10.82 -8.33
CA SER A 42 7.19 -11.07 -8.37
C SER A 42 6.56 -11.22 -6.98
N HIS A 43 7.28 -10.94 -5.90
CA HIS A 43 6.75 -11.01 -4.55
C HIS A 43 6.29 -9.63 -4.09
N VAL A 44 5.16 -9.55 -3.39
CA VAL A 44 4.63 -8.32 -2.79
C VAL A 44 4.23 -8.55 -1.35
N LEU A 45 4.65 -7.65 -0.45
CA LEU A 45 4.27 -7.70 0.95
C LEU A 45 2.95 -6.95 1.18
N LEU A 46 2.15 -7.41 2.15
CA LEU A 46 0.95 -6.68 2.57
C LEU A 46 1.29 -5.24 2.99
N ILE A 47 2.40 -5.07 3.73
CA ILE A 47 2.88 -3.75 4.17
C ILE A 47 3.19 -2.79 3.00
N ASP A 48 3.56 -3.31 1.83
CA ASP A 48 3.81 -2.49 0.65
C ASP A 48 2.49 -1.87 0.15
N LEU A 49 1.43 -2.68 0.07
CA LEU A 49 0.10 -2.21 -0.31
C LEU A 49 -0.45 -1.20 0.71
N GLU A 50 -0.24 -1.49 2.00
CA GLU A 50 -0.65 -0.59 3.08
C GLU A 50 0.08 0.76 3.03
N ALA A 51 1.39 0.74 2.78
CA ALA A 51 2.20 1.94 2.66
C ALA A 51 1.78 2.80 1.46
N VAL A 52 1.53 2.17 0.30
CA VAL A 52 1.01 2.88 -0.89
C VAL A 52 -0.33 3.53 -0.60
N LEU A 53 -1.24 2.84 0.09
CA LEU A 53 -2.53 3.39 0.46
C LEU A 53 -2.37 4.58 1.43
N ALA A 54 -1.52 4.46 2.45
CA ALA A 54 -1.24 5.51 3.42
C ALA A 54 -0.64 6.77 2.75
N GLU A 55 0.36 6.58 1.87
CA GLU A 55 0.99 7.66 1.13
C GLU A 55 -0.01 8.34 0.18
N THR A 56 -0.84 7.54 -0.49
CA THR A 56 -1.87 8.06 -1.41
C THR A 56 -2.87 8.96 -0.68
N ILE A 57 -3.31 8.59 0.52
CA ILE A 57 -4.22 9.43 1.33
C ILE A 57 -3.56 10.74 1.71
N LEU A 58 -2.28 10.71 2.11
CA LEU A 58 -1.53 11.91 2.46
C LEU A 58 -1.43 12.86 1.27
N LEU A 59 -1.08 12.33 0.11
CA LEU A 59 -0.93 13.11 -1.12
C LEU A 59 -2.27 13.66 -1.62
N LEU A 60 -3.33 12.84 -1.60
CA LEU A 60 -4.68 13.26 -1.94
C LEU A 60 -5.19 14.36 -1.00
N SER A 61 -4.95 14.23 0.30
CA SER A 61 -5.31 15.24 1.31
C SER A 61 -4.57 16.56 1.09
N ARG A 62 -3.28 16.49 0.73
CA ARG A 62 -2.47 17.68 0.41
C ARG A 62 -2.96 18.37 -0.85
N ALA A 63 -3.22 17.61 -1.91
CA ALA A 63 -3.70 18.14 -3.18
C ALA A 63 -5.08 18.81 -3.01
N ALA A 64 -6.01 18.13 -2.32
CA ALA A 64 -7.33 18.68 -2.05
C ALA A 64 -7.28 19.99 -1.26
N ARG A 65 -6.41 20.08 -0.26
CA ARG A 65 -6.19 21.31 0.50
C ARG A 65 -5.69 22.45 -0.38
N MET A 66 -4.74 22.19 -1.27
CA MET A 66 -4.22 23.20 -2.20
C MET A 66 -5.29 23.70 -3.17
N LEU A 67 -6.26 22.84 -3.51
CA LEU A 67 -7.37 23.14 -4.43
C LEU A 67 -8.63 23.65 -3.73
N GLY A 68 -8.67 23.68 -2.39
CA GLY A 68 -9.88 24.00 -1.63
C GLY A 68 -11.02 22.98 -1.78
N TYR A 69 -10.71 21.74 -2.15
CA TYR A 69 -11.70 20.70 -2.39
C TYR A 69 -12.11 20.00 -1.09
N VAL A 70 -13.43 19.86 -0.90
CA VAL A 70 -14.07 19.08 0.16
C VAL A 70 -15.21 18.29 -0.49
N GLY A 71 -15.26 16.98 -0.27
CA GLY A 71 -16.24 16.13 -0.94
C GLY A 71 -15.84 14.66 -1.00
N PRO A 72 -16.54 13.84 -1.80
CA PRO A 72 -16.20 12.43 -1.95
C PRO A 72 -14.83 12.25 -2.60
N GLY A 73 -14.12 11.21 -2.20
CA GLY A 73 -12.87 10.75 -2.78
C GLY A 73 -12.86 9.22 -2.86
N ARG A 74 -12.21 8.70 -3.90
CA ARG A 74 -11.99 7.27 -4.11
C ARG A 74 -10.51 7.03 -4.36
N ILE A 75 -9.97 6.04 -3.67
CA ILE A 75 -8.62 5.52 -3.92
C ILE A 75 -8.78 4.11 -4.48
N MET A 76 -8.03 3.80 -5.54
CA MET A 76 -7.90 2.45 -6.06
C MET A 76 -6.42 2.05 -5.99
N ALA A 77 -6.13 0.90 -5.38
CA ALA A 77 -4.79 0.37 -5.24
C ALA A 77 -4.74 -1.06 -5.78
N GLY A 78 -3.89 -1.31 -6.76
CA GLY A 78 -3.73 -2.62 -7.38
C GLY A 78 -2.27 -3.09 -7.31
N ILE A 79 -2.06 -4.37 -7.61
CA ILE A 79 -0.73 -4.97 -7.68
C ILE A 79 -0.57 -5.55 -9.08
N ALA A 80 0.47 -5.12 -9.78
CA ALA A 80 0.84 -5.65 -11.09
C ALA A 80 2.28 -6.16 -11.04
N ALA A 81 2.51 -7.37 -11.53
CA ALA A 81 3.84 -7.95 -11.67
C ALA A 81 4.08 -8.35 -13.13
N GLU A 82 4.83 -7.54 -13.87
CA GLU A 82 5.20 -7.81 -15.26
C GLU A 82 6.53 -8.55 -15.34
N VAL A 83 6.66 -9.67 -14.64
CA VAL A 83 7.86 -10.51 -14.66
C VAL A 83 7.59 -11.75 -15.51
N PRO A 84 8.24 -11.92 -16.68
CA PRO A 84 8.02 -13.07 -17.54
C PRO A 84 8.22 -14.40 -16.80
N ALA A 85 7.26 -15.32 -16.95
CA ALA A 85 7.28 -16.66 -16.33
C ALA A 85 7.28 -16.68 -14.78
N HIS A 86 7.09 -15.54 -14.12
CA HIS A 86 7.04 -15.46 -12.65
C HIS A 86 5.69 -14.87 -12.20
N PRO A 87 4.73 -15.72 -11.78
CA PRO A 87 3.46 -15.23 -11.30
C PRO A 87 3.63 -14.44 -9.99
N LEU A 88 2.69 -13.53 -9.72
CA LEU A 88 2.64 -12.75 -8.48
C LEU A 88 2.58 -13.69 -7.27
N ARG A 89 3.27 -13.31 -6.19
CA ARG A 89 3.24 -13.98 -4.90
C ARG A 89 2.98 -12.94 -3.82
N LEU A 90 1.93 -13.16 -3.06
CA LEU A 90 1.58 -12.31 -1.93
C LEU A 90 2.20 -12.89 -0.65
N ARG A 91 2.74 -12.02 0.19
CA ARG A 91 3.43 -12.38 1.43
C ARG A 91 3.08 -11.43 2.58
N ALA A 92 3.17 -11.95 3.79
CA ALA A 92 3.05 -11.18 5.02
C ALA A 92 4.24 -11.43 5.93
N LEU A 93 4.41 -10.57 6.93
CA LEU A 93 5.35 -10.80 8.02
C LEU A 93 4.73 -11.73 9.06
N ASP A 94 5.53 -12.62 9.66
CA ASP A 94 5.17 -13.30 10.90
C ASP A 94 5.30 -12.30 12.05
N GLU A 95 4.20 -11.94 12.70
CA GLU A 95 4.19 -10.94 13.79
C GLU A 95 5.00 -11.36 15.02
N ARG A 96 5.27 -12.66 15.19
CA ARG A 96 5.99 -13.20 16.35
C ARG A 96 7.49 -13.26 16.09
N THR A 97 7.91 -13.62 14.88
CA THR A 97 9.34 -13.80 14.56
C THR A 97 9.93 -12.61 13.80
N GLY A 98 9.10 -11.82 13.13
CA GLY A 98 9.54 -10.78 12.20
C GLY A 98 10.00 -11.31 10.85
N ASP A 99 9.97 -12.63 10.64
CA ASP A 99 10.34 -13.26 9.38
C ASP A 99 9.24 -13.13 8.33
N LEU A 100 9.58 -13.39 7.07
CA LEU A 100 8.58 -13.51 6.02
C LEU A 100 7.85 -14.85 6.12
N MET A 101 6.52 -14.80 6.09
CA MET A 101 5.72 -16.01 5.90
C MET A 101 5.98 -16.63 4.53
N ASP A 102 5.80 -17.95 4.45
CA ASP A 102 5.78 -18.64 3.17
C ASP A 102 4.69 -18.05 2.27
N PRO A 103 4.98 -17.88 0.97
CA PRO A 103 4.02 -17.27 0.07
C PRO A 103 2.84 -18.22 -0.13
N GLY A 104 1.65 -17.65 -0.26
CA GLY A 104 0.48 -18.37 -0.72
C GLY A 104 0.60 -18.89 -2.17
N PRO A 105 -0.47 -19.49 -2.71
CA PRO A 105 -0.49 -19.90 -4.10
C PRO A 105 -0.21 -18.73 -5.05
N PRO A 106 0.28 -19.01 -6.28
CA PRO A 106 0.39 -18.02 -7.34
C PRO A 106 -0.88 -17.20 -7.52
N VAL A 107 -0.72 -15.90 -7.67
CA VAL A 107 -1.78 -14.98 -8.09
C VAL A 107 -1.51 -14.59 -9.54
N GLU A 108 -2.49 -14.80 -10.41
CA GLU A 108 -2.40 -14.38 -11.82
C GLU A 108 -2.72 -12.88 -11.95
N GLU A 109 -3.81 -12.45 -11.30
CA GLU A 109 -4.27 -11.08 -11.28
C GLU A 109 -4.71 -10.70 -9.87
N PHE A 110 -4.37 -9.49 -9.43
CA PHE A 110 -4.83 -8.93 -8.17
C PHE A 110 -6.00 -7.98 -8.43
N GLU A 111 -7.16 -8.27 -7.84
CA GLU A 111 -8.32 -7.39 -7.92
C GLU A 111 -8.02 -6.09 -7.16
N PRO A 112 -8.10 -4.90 -7.80
CA PRO A 112 -7.78 -3.64 -7.14
C PRO A 112 -8.65 -3.39 -5.91
N LEU A 113 -7.98 -3.04 -4.82
CA LEU A 113 -8.62 -2.55 -3.60
C LEU A 113 -9.20 -1.16 -3.86
N THR A 114 -10.46 -0.96 -3.48
CA THR A 114 -11.11 0.36 -3.54
C THR A 114 -11.41 0.88 -2.14
N VAL A 115 -11.08 2.15 -1.89
CA VAL A 115 -11.38 2.85 -0.65
C VAL A 115 -12.15 4.13 -0.95
N ASP A 116 -13.41 4.14 -0.54
CA ASP A 116 -14.26 5.34 -0.59
C ASP A 116 -14.14 6.12 0.72
N LEU A 117 -13.92 7.44 0.61
CA LEU A 117 -13.72 8.32 1.76
C LEU A 117 -14.23 9.74 1.49
N THR A 118 -14.31 10.55 2.55
CA THR A 118 -14.66 11.98 2.43
C THR A 118 -13.40 12.84 2.61
N ILE A 119 -13.03 13.57 1.57
CA ILE A 119 -11.95 14.54 1.57
C ILE A 119 -12.34 15.76 2.39
N GLY A 120 -11.46 16.15 3.33
CA GLY A 120 -11.77 17.14 4.36
C GLY A 120 -12.59 16.57 5.53
N GLY A 121 -12.86 15.26 5.54
CA GLY A 121 -13.50 14.55 6.64
C GLY A 121 -12.53 14.22 7.79
N SER A 122 -13.01 13.42 8.75
CA SER A 122 -12.23 13.01 9.92
C SER A 122 -11.08 12.07 9.54
N ARG A 123 -9.88 12.32 10.09
CA ARG A 123 -8.74 11.40 9.99
C ARG A 123 -9.08 10.01 10.51
N ALA A 124 -9.88 9.91 11.57
CA ALA A 124 -10.28 8.63 12.14
C ALA A 124 -11.21 7.84 11.20
N ASP A 125 -12.07 8.54 10.44
CA ASP A 125 -12.91 7.90 9.43
C ASP A 125 -12.06 7.39 8.27
N ALA A 126 -11.16 8.23 7.73
CA ALA A 126 -10.22 7.81 6.69
C ALA A 126 -9.37 6.60 7.13
N HIS A 127 -8.85 6.62 8.36
CA HIS A 127 -8.10 5.50 8.92
C HIS A 127 -8.94 4.22 9.02
N ARG A 128 -10.17 4.30 9.55
CA ARG A 128 -11.10 3.18 9.64
C ARG A 128 -11.39 2.58 8.26
N ARG A 129 -11.68 3.42 7.25
CA ARG A 129 -11.94 2.95 5.88
C ARG A 129 -10.76 2.19 5.28
N CYS A 130 -9.55 2.64 5.57
CA CYS A 130 -8.33 1.97 5.09
C CYS A 130 -8.10 0.65 5.83
N TYR A 131 -8.29 0.64 7.15
CA TYR A 131 -8.22 -0.57 7.94
C TYR A 131 -9.23 -1.62 7.44
N GLU A 132 -10.49 -1.23 7.23
CA GLU A 132 -11.55 -2.10 6.69
C GLU A 132 -11.19 -2.65 5.31
N ALA A 133 -10.71 -1.78 4.42
CA ALA A 133 -10.30 -2.15 3.08
C ALA A 133 -9.13 -3.16 3.10
N ILE A 134 -8.06 -2.87 3.83
CA ILE A 134 -6.90 -3.77 3.94
C ILE A 134 -7.30 -5.10 4.60
N THR A 135 -8.17 -5.06 5.63
CA THR A 135 -8.69 -6.27 6.26
C THR A 135 -9.38 -7.19 5.23
N SER A 136 -10.07 -6.63 4.24
CA SER A 136 -10.74 -7.43 3.20
C SER A 136 -9.78 -8.17 2.26
N VAL A 137 -8.55 -7.66 2.08
CA VAL A 137 -7.53 -8.27 1.20
C VAL A 137 -6.45 -9.03 1.96
N ALA A 138 -6.30 -8.79 3.28
CA ALA A 138 -5.33 -9.45 4.14
C ALA A 138 -5.32 -11.00 4.01
N PRO A 139 -6.48 -11.71 3.89
CA PRO A 139 -6.48 -13.16 3.70
C PRO A 139 -5.74 -13.64 2.45
N GLN A 140 -5.66 -12.81 1.41
CA GLN A 140 -4.89 -13.14 0.19
C GLN A 140 -3.38 -13.18 0.45
N PHE A 141 -2.91 -12.49 1.50
CA PHE A 141 -1.52 -12.49 1.97
C PHE A 141 -1.27 -13.52 3.08
N GLY A 142 -2.28 -14.32 3.45
CA GLY A 142 -2.16 -15.36 4.49
C GLY A 142 -2.35 -14.87 5.93
N VAL A 143 -2.82 -13.63 6.13
CA VAL A 143 -3.07 -13.05 7.45
C VAL A 143 -4.52 -12.57 7.58
N SER A 144 -5.01 -12.38 8.80
CA SER A 144 -6.41 -12.00 9.06
C SER A 144 -6.65 -10.50 9.21
N LYS A 145 -5.57 -9.71 9.32
CA LYS A 145 -5.65 -8.28 9.64
C LYS A 145 -4.50 -7.50 8.97
N PRO A 146 -4.63 -6.17 8.87
CA PRO A 146 -3.56 -5.25 8.47
C PRO A 146 -2.32 -5.40 9.37
N GLN A 147 -1.12 -5.15 8.81
CA GLN A 147 0.16 -5.22 9.53
C GLN A 147 0.76 -3.82 9.78
N TYR A 148 0.35 -2.84 8.99
CA TYR A 148 0.72 -1.43 9.14
C TYR A 148 -0.39 -0.60 9.78
N PHE A 149 -1.64 -0.76 9.31
CA PHE A 149 -2.76 -0.01 9.85
C PHE A 149 -3.18 -0.57 11.21
N THR A 150 -3.24 0.27 12.24
CA THR A 150 -3.71 -0.14 13.57
C THR A 150 -5.23 -0.18 13.62
N HIS A 151 -5.78 -1.06 14.45
CA HIS A 151 -7.23 -1.14 14.61
C HIS A 151 -7.77 0.21 15.11
N PRO A 152 -8.87 0.75 14.52
CA PRO A 152 -9.36 2.08 14.86
C PRO A 152 -9.79 2.24 16.33
N ASP A 153 -10.17 1.15 16.99
CA ASP A 153 -10.53 1.11 18.41
C ASP A 153 -9.36 0.74 19.33
N GLN A 154 -8.23 0.31 18.78
CA GLN A 154 -6.96 0.30 19.52
C GLN A 154 -6.48 1.73 19.49
N GLY A 155 -6.86 2.50 20.52
CA GLY A 155 -6.55 3.92 20.63
C GLY A 155 -5.13 4.22 20.17
N THR A 156 -4.97 5.32 19.45
CA THR A 156 -3.66 5.92 19.19
C THR A 156 -3.09 6.40 20.53
N ASP A 157 -2.59 5.46 21.34
CA ASP A 157 -1.66 5.80 22.40
C ASP A 157 -0.40 6.33 21.69
N ASP A 158 -0.18 7.63 21.87
CA ASP A 158 1.05 8.37 21.61
C ASP A 158 1.71 8.20 20.23
N TYR A 159 1.16 8.91 19.25
CA TYR A 159 2.03 9.69 18.37
C TYR A 159 1.66 11.16 18.49
N ASP A 160 2.25 11.80 19.50
CA ASP A 160 2.46 13.25 19.50
C ASP A 160 3.43 13.58 18.36
N LEU A 161 2.91 13.60 17.13
CA LEU A 161 3.54 14.32 16.04
C LEU A 161 3.29 15.79 16.33
N GLY A 162 4.17 16.34 17.17
CA GLY A 162 4.12 17.71 17.67
C GLY A 162 3.48 18.65 16.66
N GLN A 163 2.38 19.28 17.09
CA GLN A 163 1.85 20.44 16.40
C GLN A 163 2.90 21.60 16.45
N PRO A 164 2.83 22.54 15.49
CA PRO A 164 3.96 23.09 14.72
C PRO A 164 5.13 23.67 15.51
#